data_AF-A0A1I0R2D3-F1
#
_entry.id   AF-A0A1I0R2D3-F1
#
_cell.length_a   1.000
_cell.length_b   1.000
_cell.length_c   1.000
_cell.angle_alpha   90.00
_cell.angle_beta   90.00
_cell.angle_gamma   90.00
#
_symmetry.space_group_name_H-M   'P 1'
#
loop_
_entity.id
_entity.type
_entity.pdbx_description
1 polymer ?
#
loop_
_entity_poly.entity_id
_entity_poly.type
_entity_poly.pdbx_seq_one_letter_code
_entity_poly.pdbx_strand_id
1 'polypeptide(L)'
;MSVISQLNDGNEKVFKQIYDLLHRKVFRFFLKRNDSHDIAKELTQKTFVKLWQYRHTLKEEFTIETQLFTIANSILVDHYRRETHQNNMQANIAVRMRDNHTVAHPMQEFEQVNYLNAAIANLPPVRKKVIELRLTHGFTNKEIAHHLSIHVKTVEDHITKALRHIRSIHL
;
A
#
# COMPACT_ATOMS: atom_id res chain seq x y z
N MET A 1 -19.25 19.77 -11.86
CA MET A 1 -17.91 19.87 -11.22
C MET A 1 -17.41 18.47 -10.92
N SER A 2 -16.13 18.19 -11.14
CA SER A 2 -15.55 16.89 -10.81
C SER A 2 -15.57 16.65 -9.29
N VAL A 3 -15.47 15.38 -8.86
CA VAL A 3 -15.33 15.05 -7.42
C VAL A 3 -14.11 15.74 -6.81
N ILE A 4 -13.01 15.85 -7.58
CA ILE A 4 -11.76 16.45 -7.13
C ILE A 4 -11.88 17.96 -7.03
N SER A 5 -12.51 18.63 -8.00
CA SER A 5 -12.81 20.06 -7.94
C SER A 5 -13.67 20.39 -6.72
N GLN A 6 -14.75 19.64 -6.47
CA GLN A 6 -15.58 19.86 -5.29
C GLN A 6 -14.81 19.63 -3.98
N LEU A 7 -13.91 18.64 -3.95
CA LEU A 7 -13.05 18.42 -2.79
C LEU A 7 -12.07 19.58 -2.59
N ASN A 8 -11.47 20.09 -3.66
CA ASN A 8 -10.59 21.26 -3.63
C ASN A 8 -11.31 22.49 -3.07
N ASP A 9 -12.58 22.68 -3.43
CA ASP A 9 -13.41 23.77 -2.93
C ASP A 9 -13.84 23.60 -1.45
N GLY A 10 -13.39 22.52 -0.79
CA GLY A 10 -13.68 22.26 0.63
C GLY A 10 -15.07 21.67 0.86
N ASN A 11 -15.65 20.99 -0.12
CA ASN A 11 -16.96 20.35 0.05
C ASN A 11 -16.88 19.12 0.98
N GLU A 12 -17.22 19.32 2.25
CA GLU A 12 -17.22 18.28 3.28
C GLU A 12 -18.18 17.12 2.98
N LYS A 13 -19.28 17.37 2.27
CA LYS A 13 -20.24 16.30 1.90
C LYS A 13 -19.59 15.32 0.93
N VAL A 14 -18.83 15.84 -0.03
CA VAL A 14 -18.08 15.01 -1.00
C VAL A 14 -16.97 14.23 -0.27
N PHE A 15 -16.26 14.87 0.66
CA PHE A 15 -15.28 14.17 1.48
C PHE A 15 -15.90 13.01 2.28
N LYS A 16 -17.06 13.25 2.90
CA LYS A 16 -17.79 12.20 3.64
C LYS A 16 -18.18 11.04 2.73
N GLN A 17 -18.68 11.31 1.53
CA GLN A 17 -19.00 10.26 0.55
C GLN A 17 -17.77 9.42 0.17
N ILE A 18 -16.62 10.07 -0.04
CA ILE A 18 -15.36 9.38 -0.32
C ILE A 18 -14.96 8.51 0.88
N TYR A 19 -15.09 9.02 2.10
CA TYR A 19 -14.82 8.29 3.34
C TYR A 19 -15.70 7.04 3.45
N ASP A 20 -17.02 7.20 3.35
CA ASP A 20 -17.98 6.11 3.49
C ASP A 20 -17.71 4.99 2.47
N LEU A 21 -17.33 5.36 1.24
CA LEU A 21 -17.02 4.42 0.16
C LEU A 21 -15.67 3.70 0.34
N LEU A 22 -14.63 4.39 0.79
CA LEU A 22 -13.25 3.89 0.71
C LEU A 22 -12.65 3.50 2.07
N HIS A 23 -13.24 3.89 3.21
CA HIS A 23 -12.60 3.64 4.51
C HIS A 23 -12.36 2.15 4.77
N ARG A 24 -13.33 1.28 4.44
CA ARG A 24 -13.19 -0.17 4.65
C ARG A 24 -12.07 -0.76 3.80
N LYS A 25 -11.90 -0.25 2.58
CA LYS A 25 -10.84 -0.70 1.68
C LYS A 25 -9.46 -0.28 2.20
N VAL A 26 -9.32 0.97 2.65
CA VAL A 26 -8.08 1.50 3.23
C VAL A 26 -7.75 0.78 4.55
N PHE A 27 -8.74 0.56 5.40
CA PHE A 27 -8.57 -0.19 6.65
C PHE A 27 -8.08 -1.61 6.40
N ARG A 28 -8.72 -2.35 5.47
CA ARG A 28 -8.27 -3.69 5.07
C ARG A 28 -6.88 -3.67 4.44
N PHE A 29 -6.54 -2.63 3.69
CA PHE A 29 -5.20 -2.48 3.11
C PHE A 29 -4.12 -2.42 4.18
N PHE A 30 -4.35 -1.68 5.27
CA PHE A 30 -3.44 -1.61 6.40
C PHE A 30 -3.47 -2.87 7.26
N LEU A 31 -4.64 -3.43 7.53
CA LEU A 31 -4.78 -4.65 8.33
C LEU A 31 -4.09 -5.85 7.69
N LYS A 32 -4.11 -5.97 6.36
CA LYS A 32 -3.35 -7.02 5.65
C LYS A 32 -1.83 -6.87 5.72
N ARG A 33 -1.34 -5.74 6.23
CA ARG A 33 0.08 -5.38 6.28
C ARG A 33 0.58 -5.16 7.71
N ASN A 34 -0.34 -4.98 8.66
CA ASN A 34 -0.05 -4.80 10.07
C ASN A 34 -1.00 -5.71 10.83
N ASP A 35 -0.47 -6.64 11.63
CA ASP A 35 -1.30 -7.58 12.40
C ASP A 35 -2.04 -6.92 13.58
N SER A 36 -1.94 -5.59 13.71
CA SER A 36 -2.63 -4.80 14.72
C SER A 36 -3.80 -4.02 14.13
N HIS A 37 -5.00 -4.35 14.64
CA HIS A 37 -6.24 -3.65 14.32
C HIS A 37 -6.17 -2.15 14.67
N ASP A 38 -5.55 -1.81 15.81
CA ASP A 38 -5.45 -0.42 16.28
C ASP A 38 -4.52 0.40 15.39
N ILE A 39 -3.38 -0.17 14.98
CA ILE A 39 -2.48 0.46 14.01
C ILE A 39 -3.22 0.66 12.69
N ALA A 40 -3.92 -0.36 12.19
CA ALA A 40 -4.68 -0.24 10.95
C ALA A 40 -5.73 0.88 11.01
N LYS A 41 -6.41 1.05 12.14
CA LYS A 41 -7.38 2.12 12.38
C LYS A 41 -6.71 3.50 12.38
N GLU A 42 -5.59 3.63 13.09
CA GLU A 42 -4.82 4.88 13.16
C GLU A 42 -4.30 5.31 11.78
N LEU A 43 -3.67 4.41 11.04
CA LEU A 43 -3.13 4.71 9.70
C LEU A 43 -4.25 5.03 8.70
N THR A 44 -5.41 4.39 8.82
CA THR A 44 -6.61 4.74 8.05
C THR A 44 -7.04 6.17 8.33
N GLN A 45 -7.17 6.57 9.60
CA GLN A 45 -7.53 7.94 9.96
C GLN A 45 -6.52 8.95 9.42
N LYS A 46 -5.22 8.69 9.60
CA LYS A 46 -4.15 9.54 9.05
C LYS A 46 -4.25 9.70 7.55
N THR A 47 -4.65 8.65 6.82
CA THR A 47 -4.83 8.69 5.37
C THR A 47 -5.89 9.69 4.96
N PHE A 48 -7.07 9.66 5.58
CA PHE A 48 -8.16 10.59 5.25
C PHE A 48 -7.89 12.01 5.72
N VAL A 49 -7.22 12.18 6.87
CA VAL A 49 -6.74 13.51 7.32
C VAL A 49 -5.76 14.10 6.30
N LYS A 50 -4.79 13.31 5.83
CA LYS A 50 -3.81 13.75 4.83
C LYS A 50 -4.48 14.02 3.48
N LEU A 51 -5.47 13.22 3.06
CA LEU A 51 -6.29 13.52 1.89
C LEU A 51 -6.94 14.90 2.00
N TRP A 52 -7.58 15.21 3.13
CA TRP A 52 -8.23 16.49 3.33
C TRP A 52 -7.25 17.66 3.36
N GLN A 53 -6.14 17.53 4.10
CA GLN A 53 -5.12 18.58 4.22
C GLN A 53 -4.50 18.94 2.87
N TYR A 54 -4.19 17.93 2.05
CA TYR A 54 -3.51 18.10 0.76
C TYR A 54 -4.45 18.01 -0.45
N ARG A 55 -5.77 18.18 -0.25
CA ARG A 55 -6.77 18.05 -1.32
C ARG A 55 -6.43 18.90 -2.55
N HIS A 56 -5.94 20.12 -2.38
CA HIS A 56 -5.54 21.02 -3.47
C HIS A 56 -4.40 20.50 -4.37
N THR A 57 -3.69 19.44 -3.94
CA THR A 57 -2.62 18.80 -4.74
C THR A 57 -3.14 17.65 -5.61
N LEU A 58 -4.43 17.28 -5.44
CA LEU A 58 -5.05 16.22 -6.22
C LEU A 58 -5.21 16.64 -7.68
N LYS A 59 -4.96 15.69 -8.57
CA LYS A 59 -5.03 15.90 -10.01
C LYS A 59 -6.23 15.20 -10.61
N GLU A 60 -6.97 15.92 -11.46
CA GLU A 60 -8.17 15.37 -12.13
C GLU A 60 -7.86 14.22 -13.10
N GLU A 61 -6.61 14.13 -13.57
CA GLU A 61 -6.14 13.06 -14.46
C GLU A 61 -6.13 11.67 -13.78
N PHE A 62 -6.25 11.60 -12.45
CA PHE A 62 -6.26 10.36 -11.68
C PHE A 62 -7.53 10.21 -10.84
N THR A 63 -7.99 8.97 -10.66
CA THR A 63 -9.13 8.69 -9.77
C THR A 63 -8.80 9.00 -8.32
N ILE A 64 -9.81 9.40 -7.55
CA ILE A 64 -9.66 9.67 -6.10
C ILE A 64 -9.13 8.45 -5.34
N GLU A 65 -9.57 7.24 -5.72
CA GLU A 65 -9.11 5.99 -5.10
C GLU A 65 -7.60 5.78 -5.32
N THR A 66 -7.10 6.03 -6.53
CA THR A 66 -5.66 5.90 -6.85
C THR A 66 -4.81 6.86 -6.02
N GLN A 67 -5.25 8.11 -5.90
CA GLN A 67 -4.54 9.13 -5.13
C GLN A 67 -4.61 8.84 -3.63
N LEU A 68 -5.76 8.36 -3.13
CA LEU A 68 -5.92 7.95 -1.74
C LEU A 68 -5.00 6.79 -1.35
N PHE A 69 -4.89 5.76 -2.18
CA PHE A 69 -3.98 4.64 -1.91
C PHE A 69 -2.50 5.03 -2.03
N THR A 70 -2.18 6.04 -2.84
CA THR A 70 -0.82 6.64 -2.85
C THR A 70 -0.51 7.29 -1.50
N ILE A 71 -1.46 8.05 -0.93
CA ILE A 71 -1.34 8.66 0.40
C ILE A 71 -1.21 7.57 1.47
N ALA A 72 -2.10 6.57 1.46
CA ALA A 72 -2.10 5.45 2.40
C ALA A 72 -0.74 4.74 2.41
N ASN A 73 -0.17 4.55 1.22
CA ASN A 73 1.12 3.90 1.10
C ASN A 73 2.28 4.74 1.67
N SER A 74 2.32 6.05 1.36
CA SER A 74 3.30 6.95 1.96
C SER A 74 3.26 6.88 3.49
N ILE A 75 2.05 6.84 4.07
CA ILE A 75 1.85 6.71 5.51
C ILE A 75 2.38 5.37 6.04
N LEU A 76 2.16 4.27 5.30
CA LEU A 76 2.67 2.96 5.67
C LEU A 76 4.21 2.92 5.66
N VAL A 77 4.84 3.46 4.62
CA VAL A 77 6.31 3.55 4.54
C VAL A 77 6.86 4.38 5.69
N ASP A 78 6.23 5.51 6.00
CA ASP A 78 6.59 6.35 7.14
C ASP A 78 6.36 5.64 8.50
N HIS A 79 5.36 4.75 8.59
CA HIS A 79 5.12 3.93 9.77
C HIS A 79 6.24 2.90 9.96
N TYR A 80 6.55 2.10 8.95
CA TYR A 80 7.64 1.12 9.02
C TYR A 80 9.00 1.76 9.22
N ARG A 81 9.28 2.92 8.62
CA ARG A 81 10.54 3.65 8.87
C ARG A 81 10.65 4.04 10.35
N ARG A 82 9.54 4.44 10.98
CA ARG A 82 9.53 4.76 12.42
C ARG A 82 9.67 3.52 13.28
N GLU A 83 8.96 2.44 12.95
CA GLU A 83 9.13 1.16 13.64
C GLU A 83 10.57 0.64 13.52
N THR A 84 11.21 0.70 12.36
CA THR A 84 12.61 0.27 12.23
C THR A 84 13.58 1.16 13.00
N HIS A 85 13.38 2.48 13.01
CA HIS A 85 14.18 3.36 13.88
C HIS A 85 13.94 3.09 15.36
N GLN A 86 12.69 2.87 15.78
CA GLN A 86 12.35 2.52 17.16
C GLN A 86 12.87 1.14 17.54
N ASN A 87 12.78 0.16 16.65
CA ASN A 87 13.31 -1.19 16.82
C ASN A 87 14.83 -1.21 16.82
N ASN A 88 15.51 -0.33 16.09
CA ASN A 88 16.97 -0.18 16.17
C ASN A 88 17.38 0.45 17.51
N MET A 89 16.60 1.41 18.02
CA MET A 89 16.80 1.97 19.36
C MET A 89 16.49 0.94 20.46
N GLN A 90 15.43 0.14 20.29
CA GLN A 90 15.01 -0.92 21.20
C GLN A 90 15.90 -2.15 21.10
N ALA A 91 16.48 -2.50 19.95
CA ALA A 91 17.41 -3.62 19.80
C ALA A 91 18.70 -3.40 20.60
N ASN A 92 19.18 -2.15 20.69
CA ASN A 92 20.25 -1.78 21.61
C ASN A 92 19.86 -2.00 23.10
N ILE A 93 18.56 -2.07 23.41
CA ILE A 93 18.03 -2.32 24.76
C ILE A 93 17.65 -3.81 24.93
N ALA A 94 17.17 -4.48 23.87
CA ALA A 94 16.56 -5.81 23.86
C ALA A 94 17.56 -6.96 23.73
N VAL A 95 18.83 -6.72 23.34
CA VAL A 95 19.92 -7.71 23.51
C VAL A 95 20.06 -8.17 24.98
N ARG A 96 19.44 -7.46 25.93
CA ARG A 96 19.39 -7.83 27.35
C ARG A 96 18.20 -8.70 27.77
N MET A 97 17.21 -8.98 26.91
CA MET A 97 15.98 -9.70 27.30
C MET A 97 15.53 -10.74 26.26
N ARG A 98 16.34 -11.81 26.16
CA ARG A 98 15.95 -13.22 26.28
C ARG A 98 14.60 -13.71 25.71
N ASP A 99 14.70 -14.72 24.85
CA ASP A 99 13.87 -15.93 24.72
C ASP A 99 12.39 -15.88 25.21
N ASN A 100 11.41 -15.96 24.30
CA ASN A 100 10.31 -16.94 24.35
C ASN A 100 9.20 -16.80 23.27
N HIS A 101 8.82 -17.96 22.72
CA HIS A 101 7.52 -18.41 22.16
C HIS A 101 6.93 -17.75 20.89
N THR A 102 6.93 -18.41 19.71
CA THR A 102 6.08 -19.50 19.12
C THR A 102 4.72 -19.03 18.54
N VAL A 103 4.54 -19.29 17.24
CA VAL A 103 3.53 -18.74 16.31
C VAL A 103 2.38 -19.74 16.07
N ALA A 104 1.14 -19.26 15.91
CA ALA A 104 -0.03 -20.05 15.52
C ALA A 104 -0.69 -19.52 14.23
N HIS A 105 -1.02 -20.43 13.30
CA HIS A 105 -1.63 -20.20 11.99
C HIS A 105 -3.18 -20.25 12.02
N PRO A 106 -3.87 -19.68 11.00
CA PRO A 106 -5.15 -20.20 10.53
C PRO A 106 -5.15 -20.55 9.02
N MET A 107 -5.46 -21.82 8.75
CA MET A 107 -5.63 -22.48 7.43
C MET A 107 -7.04 -22.27 6.86
N GLN A 108 -7.28 -21.18 6.11
CA GLN A 108 -8.45 -21.13 5.20
C GLN A 108 -8.35 -20.07 4.09
N GLU A 109 -7.51 -19.03 4.22
CA GLU A 109 -7.19 -18.09 3.13
C GLU A 109 -6.12 -18.62 2.14
N PHE A 110 -5.56 -19.80 2.40
CA PHE A 110 -4.40 -20.35 1.70
C PHE A 110 -4.66 -20.61 0.20
N GLU A 111 -5.86 -21.01 -0.21
CA GLU A 111 -6.10 -21.42 -1.61
C GLU A 111 -6.10 -20.25 -2.61
N GLN A 112 -6.68 -19.09 -2.25
CA GLN A 112 -6.64 -17.89 -3.11
C GLN A 112 -5.30 -17.15 -3.05
N VAL A 113 -4.64 -17.15 -1.89
CA VAL A 113 -3.31 -16.55 -1.71
C VAL A 113 -2.24 -17.35 -2.47
N ASN A 114 -2.36 -18.68 -2.51
CA ASN A 114 -1.45 -19.55 -3.26
C ASN A 114 -1.48 -19.27 -4.77
N TYR A 115 -2.66 -18.98 -5.33
CA TYR A 115 -2.79 -18.73 -6.76
C TYR A 115 -2.15 -17.40 -7.21
N LEU A 116 -2.40 -16.32 -6.46
CA LEU A 116 -1.76 -15.03 -6.74
C LEU A 116 -0.23 -15.14 -6.59
N ASN A 117 0.24 -15.83 -5.56
CA ASN A 117 1.66 -16.09 -5.35
C ASN A 117 2.26 -16.94 -6.48
N ALA A 118 1.53 -17.94 -6.99
CA ALA A 118 1.97 -18.75 -8.13
C ALA A 118 2.01 -17.93 -9.44
N ALA A 119 1.02 -17.07 -9.69
CA ALA A 119 1.00 -16.18 -10.84
C ALA A 119 2.15 -15.15 -10.80
N ILE A 120 2.47 -14.63 -9.61
CA ILE A 120 3.62 -13.74 -9.39
C ILE A 120 4.94 -14.50 -9.54
N ALA A 121 5.02 -15.76 -9.08
CA ALA A 121 6.21 -16.59 -9.20
C ALA A 121 6.61 -16.87 -10.66
N ASN A 122 5.63 -16.95 -11.56
CA ASN A 122 5.84 -17.17 -13.00
C ASN A 122 6.14 -15.89 -13.81
N LEU A 123 6.15 -14.71 -13.16
CA LEU A 123 6.57 -13.48 -13.83
C LEU A 123 8.08 -13.49 -14.12
N PRO A 124 8.52 -12.90 -15.25
CA PRO A 124 9.93 -12.67 -15.48
C PRO A 124 10.58 -11.87 -14.34
N PRO A 125 11.85 -12.11 -14.00
CA PRO A 125 12.47 -11.66 -12.75
C PRO A 125 12.31 -10.17 -12.47
N VAL A 126 12.50 -9.33 -13.48
CA VAL A 126 12.38 -7.86 -13.33
C VAL A 126 10.93 -7.43 -13.07
N ARG A 127 9.95 -8.08 -13.71
CA ARG A 127 8.52 -7.79 -13.49
C ARG A 127 8.05 -8.28 -12.13
N LYS A 128 8.51 -9.48 -11.73
CA LYS A 128 8.29 -10.01 -10.38
C LYS A 128 8.81 -9.02 -9.34
N LYS A 129 10.05 -8.54 -9.51
CA LYS A 129 10.67 -7.57 -8.59
C LYS A 129 9.90 -6.25 -8.53
N VAL A 130 9.48 -5.71 -9.67
CA VAL A 130 8.63 -4.50 -9.75
C VAL A 130 7.31 -4.70 -8.99
N ILE A 131 6.64 -5.85 -9.19
CA ILE A 131 5.38 -6.18 -8.53
C ILE A 131 5.57 -6.44 -7.04
N GLU A 132 6.65 -7.10 -6.62
CA GLU A 132 6.99 -7.29 -5.21
C GLU A 132 7.24 -5.95 -4.51
N LEU A 133 8.05 -5.07 -5.09
CA LEU A 133 8.31 -3.73 -4.55
C LEU A 133 7.02 -2.91 -4.47
N ARG A 134 6.12 -3.08 -5.43
CA ARG A 134 4.82 -2.41 -5.46
C ARG A 134 3.84 -2.97 -4.42
N LEU A 135 3.72 -4.29 -4.28
CA LEU A 135 2.71 -4.94 -3.46
C LEU A 135 3.15 -5.10 -2.00
N THR A 136 4.42 -5.45 -1.81
CA THR A 136 5.02 -5.77 -0.50
C THR A 136 5.58 -4.51 0.15
N HIS A 137 6.24 -3.64 -0.61
CA HIS A 137 6.89 -2.44 -0.05
C HIS A 137 6.15 -1.15 -0.42
N GLY A 138 5.14 -1.25 -1.31
CA GLY A 138 4.27 -0.14 -1.63
C GLY A 138 4.85 0.92 -2.57
N PHE A 139 6.10 0.77 -3.00
CA PHE A 139 6.84 1.83 -3.66
C PHE A 139 6.11 2.42 -4.88
N THR A 140 6.18 3.75 -5.01
CA THR A 140 5.70 4.47 -6.18
C THR A 140 6.55 4.11 -7.41
N ASN A 141 6.03 4.38 -8.62
CA ASN A 141 6.79 4.09 -9.85
C ASN A 141 8.16 4.79 -9.86
N LYS A 142 8.26 5.99 -9.27
CA LYS A 142 9.51 6.76 -9.16
C LYS A 142 10.50 6.12 -8.19
N GLU A 143 10.02 5.64 -7.04
CA GLU A 143 10.87 4.95 -6.06
C GLU A 143 11.35 3.60 -6.58
N ILE A 144 10.48 2.84 -7.26
CA ILE A 144 10.86 1.59 -7.93
C ILE A 144 11.90 1.86 -9.04
N ALA A 145 11.68 2.90 -9.84
CA ALA A 145 12.60 3.31 -10.90
C ALA A 145 13.98 3.63 -10.35
N HIS A 146 14.03 4.39 -9.26
CA HIS A 146 15.27 4.70 -8.56
C HIS A 146 15.92 3.45 -7.98
N HIS A 147 15.15 2.59 -7.30
CA HIS A 147 15.65 1.37 -6.65
C HIS A 147 16.18 0.33 -7.64
N LEU A 148 15.63 0.28 -8.85
CA LEU A 148 16.03 -0.67 -9.90
C LEU A 148 16.94 -0.03 -10.96
N SER A 149 17.29 1.26 -10.81
CA SER A 149 18.08 2.02 -11.79
C SER A 149 17.52 1.92 -13.21
N ILE A 150 16.20 2.04 -13.35
CA ILE A 150 15.48 2.04 -14.64
C ILE A 150 14.60 3.27 -14.77
N HIS A 151 14.14 3.59 -15.98
CA HIS A 151 13.20 4.68 -16.17
C HIS A 151 11.82 4.37 -15.57
N VAL A 152 11.14 5.40 -15.07
CA VAL A 152 9.75 5.32 -14.55
C VAL A 152 8.80 4.69 -15.57
N LYS A 153 8.98 5.02 -16.85
CA LYS A 153 8.19 4.45 -17.95
C LYS A 153 8.41 2.95 -18.13
N THR A 154 9.61 2.46 -17.82
CA THR A 154 9.94 1.02 -17.80
C THR A 154 9.26 0.32 -16.63
N VAL A 155 9.15 0.97 -15.46
CA VAL A 155 8.37 0.45 -14.33
C VAL A 155 6.89 0.33 -14.68
N GLU A 156 6.32 1.35 -15.30
CA GLU A 156 4.90 1.35 -15.75
C GLU A 156 4.62 0.24 -16.77
N ASP A 157 5.52 0.04 -17.72
CA ASP A 157 5.44 -1.06 -18.69
C ASP A 157 5.52 -2.44 -18.01
N HIS A 158 6.43 -2.61 -17.04
CA HIS A 158 6.54 -3.83 -16.25
C HIS A 158 5.28 -4.12 -15.42
N ILE A 159 4.68 -3.11 -14.78
CA ILE A 159 3.42 -3.25 -14.04
C ILE A 159 2.30 -3.67 -15.00
N THR A 160 2.17 -2.98 -16.14
CA THR A 160 1.12 -3.25 -17.14
C THR A 160 1.22 -4.68 -17.66
N LYS A 161 2.44 -5.12 -18.02
CA LYS A 161 2.70 -6.48 -18.53
C LYS A 161 2.47 -7.54 -17.45
N ALA A 162 2.80 -7.26 -16.20
CA ALA A 162 2.57 -8.19 -15.11
C ALA A 162 1.07 -8.37 -14.80
N LEU A 163 0.29 -7.28 -14.76
CA LEU A 163 -1.16 -7.35 -14.57
C LEU A 163 -1.86 -8.11 -15.70
N ARG A 164 -1.40 -7.92 -16.94
CA ARG A 164 -1.92 -8.69 -18.09
C ARG A 164 -1.62 -10.19 -17.95
N HIS A 165 -0.42 -10.56 -17.52
CA HIS A 165 -0.04 -11.95 -17.30
C HIS A 165 -0.84 -12.60 -16.17
N ILE A 166 -1.05 -11.90 -15.05
CA ILE A 166 -1.87 -12.40 -13.94
C ILE A 166 -3.32 -12.61 -14.38
N ARG A 167 -3.87 -11.71 -15.23
CA ARG A 167 -5.22 -11.84 -15.79
C ARG A 167 -5.35 -13.00 -16.79
N SER A 168 -4.32 -13.28 -17.59
CA SER A 168 -4.39 -14.35 -18.60
C SER A 168 -4.35 -15.77 -18.02
N ILE A 169 -3.96 -15.92 -16.76
CA ILE A 169 -4.00 -17.22 -16.07
C ILE A 169 -5.42 -17.45 -15.47
N HIS A 170 -6.20 -16.37 -15.30
CA HIS A 170 -7.54 -16.40 -14.69
C HIS A 170 -8.68 -16.77 -15.67
N LEU A 171 -8.35 -17.01 -16.94
CA LEU A 171 -9.23 -17.54 -18.00
C LEU A 171 -8.65 -18.84 -18.52
#